data_AF-A0A8B8NU43-F1
#
_entry.id   AF-A0A8B8NU43-F1
#
_cell.length_a   1.000
_cell.length_b   1.000
_cell.length_c   1.000
_cell.angle_alpha   90.00
_cell.angle_beta   90.00
_cell.angle_gamma   90.00
#
_symmetry.space_group_name_H-M   'P 1'
#
loop_
_entity.id
_entity.type
_entity.pdbx_description
1 polymer ?
#
loop_
_entity_poly.entity_id
_entity_poly.type
_entity_poly.pdbx_seq_one_letter_code
_entity_poly.pdbx_strand_id
1 'polypeptide(L)'
;MGVSGGWGGGADVGLAAAGAWRRLEVKASVVAGGMRAGATGRGGWVVQLAPDAFATLFAQESEASPNIANVQKYIRALKERLLPLMEEASKATIKSWLGRESIDVKYATGTMVIEFSAKLVFSHDPKQSSNKLGDLFFSFVRGLLFVPLNIPGTIYPKCLKDRRKALSIIRRTVKDRLSSHGRWRLHDDFLSHVMQEMNKEKFLTEDFMIQLIFGLLFVSFDSVSMALTLALMFLEENPRALQELADEHESIIKQRAISNSPITWKEYKSMPFTLQVIHESLRLGNISPELFRRTKTEVE
;
A
#
# COMPACT_ATOMS: atom_id res chain seq x y z
N MET A 1 -54.30 4.84 -0.30
CA MET A 1 -54.41 3.87 -1.42
C MET A 1 -53.35 4.29 -2.43
N GLY A 2 -52.32 3.54 -2.83
CA GLY A 2 -51.97 2.14 -2.72
C GLY A 2 -51.10 1.79 -3.94
N VAL A 3 -49.77 1.69 -3.72
CA VAL A 3 -48.72 0.77 -4.26
C VAL A 3 -48.54 0.46 -5.78
N SER A 4 -47.25 0.36 -6.14
CA SER A 4 -46.57 -0.54 -7.11
C SER A 4 -46.36 -0.02 -8.55
N GLY A 5 -45.20 -0.21 -9.23
CA GLY A 5 -43.92 -0.90 -8.98
C GLY A 5 -42.92 -0.47 -10.08
N GLY A 6 -41.65 -0.88 -10.16
CA GLY A 6 -40.81 -1.74 -9.35
C GLY A 6 -39.34 -1.51 -9.76
N TRP A 7 -38.43 -1.59 -8.79
CA TRP A 7 -36.98 -1.54 -9.00
C TRP A 7 -36.45 -2.99 -9.07
N GLY A 8 -36.01 -3.41 -10.24
CA GLY A 8 -35.16 -4.60 -10.42
C GLY A 8 -33.79 -4.13 -10.88
N GLY A 9 -32.75 -4.28 -10.05
CA GLY A 9 -31.39 -3.86 -10.41
C GLY A 9 -30.29 -4.07 -9.36
N GLY A 10 -30.64 -4.44 -8.11
CA GLY A 10 -29.65 -4.66 -7.05
C GLY A 10 -28.92 -6.02 -7.08
N ALA A 11 -29.42 -7.00 -7.84
CA ALA A 11 -28.87 -8.35 -7.84
C ALA A 11 -27.66 -8.53 -8.80
N ASP A 12 -27.51 -7.67 -9.81
CA ASP A 12 -26.52 -7.88 -10.88
C ASP A 12 -25.09 -7.46 -10.52
N VAL A 13 -24.92 -6.51 -9.58
CA VAL A 13 -23.57 -6.01 -9.20
C VAL A 13 -22.83 -7.02 -8.32
N GLY A 14 -23.53 -7.66 -7.37
CA GLY A 14 -23.00 -8.75 -6.55
C GLY A 14 -22.65 -10.00 -7.36
N LEU A 15 -23.46 -10.33 -8.38
CA LEU A 15 -23.20 -11.40 -9.33
C LEU A 15 -22.01 -11.10 -10.26
N ALA A 16 -21.82 -9.83 -10.65
CA ALA A 16 -20.66 -9.40 -11.43
C ALA A 16 -19.34 -9.50 -10.62
N ALA A 17 -19.36 -9.12 -9.34
CA ALA A 17 -18.22 -9.25 -8.44
C ALA A 17 -17.89 -10.73 -8.12
N ALA A 18 -18.89 -11.55 -7.81
CA ALA A 18 -18.72 -12.99 -7.61
C ALA A 18 -18.28 -13.72 -8.89
N GLY A 19 -18.74 -13.27 -10.06
CA GLY A 19 -18.32 -13.77 -11.36
C GLY A 19 -16.89 -13.38 -11.73
N ALA A 20 -16.45 -12.18 -11.35
CA ALA A 20 -15.05 -11.76 -11.49
C ALA A 20 -14.12 -12.56 -10.57
N TRP A 21 -14.57 -12.86 -9.35
CA TRP A 21 -13.86 -13.71 -8.39
C TRP A 21 -13.74 -15.17 -8.81
N ARG A 22 -14.82 -15.81 -9.28
CA ARG A 22 -14.73 -17.17 -9.85
C ARG A 22 -13.79 -17.25 -11.06
N ARG A 23 -13.72 -16.19 -11.88
CA ARG A 23 -12.75 -16.10 -12.98
C ARG A 23 -11.30 -15.91 -12.51
N LEU A 24 -11.07 -15.36 -11.32
CA LEU A 24 -9.76 -15.27 -10.68
C LEU A 24 -9.35 -16.60 -10.06
N GLU A 25 -10.28 -17.31 -9.41
CA GLU A 25 -10.09 -18.62 -8.78
C GLU A 25 -9.72 -19.70 -9.81
N VAL A 26 -10.43 -19.74 -10.94
CA VAL A 26 -10.09 -20.64 -12.07
C VAL A 26 -8.73 -20.29 -12.67
N LYS A 27 -8.34 -19.01 -12.70
CA LYS A 27 -7.02 -18.60 -13.21
C LYS A 27 -5.89 -18.90 -12.25
N ALA A 28 -6.09 -18.75 -10.95
CA ALA A 28 -5.15 -19.15 -9.91
C ALA A 28 -4.92 -20.67 -9.92
N SER A 29 -5.99 -21.45 -10.12
CA SER A 29 -5.93 -22.90 -10.24
C SER A 29 -5.19 -23.36 -11.51
N VAL A 30 -5.35 -22.66 -12.65
CA VAL A 30 -4.57 -22.93 -13.88
C VAL A 30 -3.09 -22.56 -13.72
N VAL A 31 -2.77 -21.49 -12.99
CA VAL A 31 -1.37 -21.11 -12.66
C VAL A 31 -0.72 -22.13 -11.72
N ALA A 32 -1.46 -22.66 -10.75
CA ALA A 32 -0.99 -23.74 -9.87
C ALA A 32 -0.86 -25.09 -10.60
N GLY A 33 -1.78 -25.40 -11.51
CA GLY A 33 -1.75 -26.62 -12.33
C GLY A 33 -0.63 -26.65 -13.38
N GLY A 34 -0.22 -25.47 -13.89
CA GLY A 34 0.89 -25.32 -14.83
C GLY A 34 2.29 -25.45 -14.23
N MET A 35 2.43 -25.62 -12.91
CA MET A 35 3.72 -25.79 -12.23
C MET A 35 4.29 -27.22 -12.29
N ARG A 36 3.62 -28.17 -12.95
CA ARG A 36 4.25 -29.45 -13.33
C ARG A 36 4.77 -29.37 -14.77
N ALA A 37 6.10 -29.40 -14.87
CA ALA A 37 6.95 -29.55 -16.06
C ALA A 37 7.56 -28.25 -16.60
N GLY A 38 8.90 -28.18 -16.57
CA GLY A 38 9.68 -27.22 -17.36
C GLY A 38 10.67 -26.39 -16.54
N ALA A 39 11.66 -27.04 -15.94
CA ALA A 39 12.90 -26.39 -15.56
C ALA A 39 13.68 -25.98 -16.83
N THR A 40 13.35 -24.83 -17.44
CA THR A 40 14.21 -24.22 -18.46
C THR A 40 14.06 -22.69 -18.45
N GLY A 41 15.18 -22.03 -18.15
CA GLY A 41 15.62 -20.69 -18.57
C GLY A 41 14.58 -19.61 -18.91
N ARG A 42 14.66 -18.50 -18.15
CA ARG A 42 14.10 -17.16 -18.45
C ARG A 42 12.58 -17.05 -18.34
N GLY A 43 12.08 -17.00 -17.10
CA GLY A 43 10.68 -16.62 -16.84
C GLY A 43 10.27 -16.48 -15.37
N GLY A 44 11.10 -16.92 -14.41
CA GLY A 44 10.70 -17.08 -13.00
C GLY A 44 10.82 -15.86 -12.07
N TRP A 45 10.91 -14.62 -12.56
CA TRP A 45 11.20 -13.46 -11.70
C TRP A 45 10.00 -12.74 -11.09
N VAL A 46 8.76 -13.05 -11.52
CA VAL A 46 7.57 -12.26 -11.15
C VAL A 46 7.01 -12.62 -9.79
N VAL A 47 7.21 -13.85 -9.33
CA VAL A 47 6.66 -14.34 -8.05
C VAL A 47 7.63 -14.09 -6.87
N GLN A 48 8.84 -13.59 -7.14
CA GLN A 48 9.93 -13.51 -6.16
C GLN A 48 10.10 -12.13 -5.52
N LEU A 49 9.18 -11.20 -5.77
CA LEU A 49 9.46 -9.76 -5.62
C LEU A 49 9.10 -9.10 -4.30
N ALA A 50 8.68 -9.87 -3.31
CA ALA A 50 8.52 -9.40 -1.96
C ALA A 50 8.99 -10.43 -0.94
N PRO A 51 8.67 -11.74 -1.08
CA PRO A 51 8.95 -12.68 0.00
C PRO A 51 10.41 -12.78 0.35
N ASP A 52 11.34 -12.82 -0.62
CA ASP A 52 12.76 -13.05 -0.32
C ASP A 52 13.46 -11.81 0.26
N ALA A 53 13.15 -10.60 -0.24
CA ALA A 53 13.72 -9.36 0.32
C ALA A 53 13.12 -9.02 1.69
N PHE A 54 11.80 -9.20 1.86
CA PHE A 54 11.15 -9.05 3.15
C PHE A 54 11.56 -10.16 4.11
N ALA A 55 11.60 -11.43 3.69
CA ALA A 55 12.10 -12.52 4.53
C ALA A 55 13.58 -12.36 4.85
N THR A 56 14.43 -11.79 3.99
CA THR A 56 15.82 -11.50 4.40
C THR A 56 15.87 -10.41 5.48
N LEU A 57 15.01 -9.39 5.38
CA LEU A 57 14.90 -8.31 6.37
C LEU A 57 14.28 -8.79 7.71
N PHE A 58 13.29 -9.69 7.65
CA PHE A 58 12.51 -10.15 8.82
C PHE A 58 12.95 -11.54 9.35
N ALA A 59 13.61 -12.40 8.57
CA ALA A 59 14.19 -13.66 9.07
C ALA A 59 15.40 -13.42 9.98
N GLN A 60 16.01 -12.22 9.91
CA GLN A 60 16.97 -11.79 10.92
C GLN A 60 16.34 -11.44 12.27
N GLU A 61 15.01 -11.51 12.45
CA GLU A 61 14.39 -11.44 13.80
C GLU A 61 14.86 -12.59 14.71
N SER A 62 15.39 -13.69 14.16
CA SER A 62 15.90 -14.81 14.96
C SER A 62 17.29 -14.59 15.55
N GLU A 63 18.09 -13.65 15.06
CA GLU A 63 19.39 -13.32 15.64
C GLU A 63 19.34 -11.88 16.14
N ALA A 64 19.28 -11.70 17.46
CA ALA A 64 19.19 -10.42 18.14
C ALA A 64 20.36 -9.49 17.77
N SER A 65 20.22 -8.77 16.64
CA SER A 65 21.17 -7.76 16.23
C SER A 65 20.83 -6.43 16.93
N PRO A 66 21.80 -5.76 17.58
CA PRO A 66 21.59 -4.46 18.23
C PRO A 66 21.17 -3.34 17.26
N ASN A 67 21.16 -3.60 15.94
CA ASN A 67 20.87 -2.62 14.89
C ASN A 67 19.37 -2.51 14.54
N ILE A 68 18.53 -3.48 14.94
CA ILE A 68 17.05 -3.38 14.87
C ILE A 68 16.54 -2.26 15.79
N ALA A 69 17.27 -1.95 16.87
CA ALA A 69 16.94 -0.88 17.79
C ALA A 69 16.92 0.50 17.11
N ASN A 70 17.77 0.75 16.11
CA ASN A 70 17.80 2.02 15.37
C ASN A 70 16.60 2.15 14.42
N VAL A 71 16.20 1.07 13.76
CA VAL A 71 14.98 1.03 12.94
C VAL A 71 13.73 1.17 13.81
N GLN A 72 13.67 0.48 14.96
CA GLN A 72 12.58 0.63 15.93
C GLN A 72 12.53 2.04 16.54
N LYS A 73 13.70 2.65 16.80
CA LYS A 73 13.80 4.05 17.25
C LYS A 73 13.32 5.01 16.17
N TYR A 74 13.65 4.76 14.90
CA TYR A 74 13.09 5.50 13.78
C TYR A 74 11.59 5.35 13.69
N ILE A 75 11.04 4.13 13.76
CA ILE A 75 9.58 3.89 13.78
C ILE A 75 8.91 4.64 14.93
N ARG A 76 9.57 4.72 16.10
CA ARG A 76 9.08 5.48 17.26
C ARG A 76 9.13 7.00 17.02
N ALA A 77 10.21 7.53 16.43
CA ALA A 77 10.32 8.94 16.06
C ALA A 77 9.34 9.31 14.93
N LEU A 78 9.07 8.37 14.03
CA LEU A 78 8.12 8.48 12.93
C LEU A 78 6.72 8.77 13.44
N LYS A 79 6.35 8.16 14.57
CA LYS A 79 5.03 8.26 15.19
C LYS A 79 4.57 9.70 15.41
N GLU A 80 5.48 10.60 15.79
CA GLU A 80 5.17 12.01 16.04
C GLU A 80 4.96 12.80 14.75
N ARG A 81 5.62 12.39 13.65
CA ARG A 81 5.53 13.04 12.34
C ARG A 81 4.45 12.44 11.44
N LEU A 82 4.04 11.19 11.71
CA LEU A 82 3.10 10.43 10.90
C LEU A 82 1.73 11.10 10.85
N LEU A 83 1.21 11.50 12.01
CA LEU A 83 -0.12 12.10 12.11
C LEU A 83 -0.25 13.40 11.31
N PRO A 84 0.60 14.43 11.50
CA PRO A 84 0.49 15.67 10.73
C PRO A 84 0.64 15.46 9.22
N LEU A 85 1.56 14.58 8.80
CA LEU A 85 1.78 14.29 7.38
C LEU A 85 0.60 13.53 6.75
N MET A 86 0.02 12.58 7.48
CA MET A 86 -1.15 11.84 7.02
C MET A 86 -2.39 12.76 6.97
N GLU A 87 -2.53 13.65 7.95
CA GLU A 87 -3.60 14.66 7.96
C GLU A 87 -3.47 15.61 6.76
N GLU A 88 -2.27 16.11 6.47
CA GLU A 88 -1.99 16.94 5.29
C GLU A 88 -2.38 16.21 3.99
N ALA A 89 -1.92 14.96 3.81
CA ALA A 89 -2.21 14.15 2.64
C ALA A 89 -3.71 13.84 2.49
N SER A 90 -4.38 13.51 3.60
CA SER A 90 -5.82 13.22 3.63
C SER A 90 -6.64 14.46 3.28
N LYS A 91 -6.32 15.61 3.87
CA LYS A 91 -6.98 16.89 3.58
C LYS A 91 -6.80 17.28 2.11
N ALA A 92 -5.58 17.16 1.56
CA ALA A 92 -5.33 17.46 0.16
C ALA A 92 -6.13 16.54 -0.77
N THR A 93 -6.19 15.25 -0.46
CA THR A 93 -6.92 14.25 -1.23
C THR A 93 -8.42 14.50 -1.21
N ILE A 94 -9.01 14.69 -0.03
CA ILE A 94 -10.45 14.99 0.12
C ILE A 94 -10.81 16.31 -0.58
N LYS A 95 -9.97 17.35 -0.46
CA LYS A 95 -10.18 18.61 -1.18
C LYS A 95 -10.19 18.43 -2.70
N SER A 96 -9.37 17.50 -3.23
CA SER A 96 -9.33 17.21 -4.66
C SER A 96 -10.62 16.55 -5.20
N TRP A 97 -11.46 16.03 -4.31
CA TRP A 97 -12.75 15.42 -4.64
C TRP A 97 -13.86 16.46 -4.75
N LEU A 98 -13.70 17.65 -4.15
CA LEU A 98 -14.70 18.71 -4.19
C LEU A 98 -15.01 19.13 -5.64
N GLY A 99 -16.29 19.17 -5.98
CA GLY A 99 -16.76 19.56 -7.32
C GLY A 99 -16.68 18.46 -8.38
N ARG A 100 -16.28 17.23 -8.03
CA ARG A 100 -16.35 16.06 -8.91
C ARG A 100 -17.69 15.35 -8.74
N GLU A 101 -18.26 14.88 -9.85
CA GLU A 101 -19.48 14.07 -9.85
C GLU A 101 -19.25 12.66 -9.29
N SER A 102 -18.08 12.08 -9.57
CA SER A 102 -17.70 10.74 -9.12
C SER A 102 -16.19 10.63 -8.93
N ILE A 103 -15.77 9.68 -8.09
CA ILE A 103 -14.35 9.39 -7.81
C ILE A 103 -14.09 7.89 -7.81
N ASP A 104 -12.95 7.48 -8.35
CA ASP A 104 -12.41 6.13 -8.11
C ASP A 104 -11.67 6.16 -6.77
N VAL A 105 -12.34 5.68 -5.72
CA VAL A 105 -11.81 5.68 -4.34
C VAL A 105 -10.50 4.90 -4.25
N LYS A 106 -10.39 3.75 -4.93
CA LYS A 106 -9.18 2.91 -4.87
C LYS A 106 -7.99 3.63 -5.50
N TYR A 107 -8.19 4.23 -6.66
CA TYR A 107 -7.14 5.00 -7.33
C TYR A 107 -6.75 6.26 -6.55
N ALA A 108 -7.74 7.00 -6.04
CA ALA A 108 -7.50 8.24 -5.30
C ALA A 108 -6.78 7.98 -3.96
N THR A 109 -7.26 7.01 -3.18
CA THR A 109 -6.64 6.65 -1.90
C THR A 109 -5.29 5.97 -2.11
N GLY A 110 -5.15 5.14 -3.14
CA GLY A 110 -3.85 4.57 -3.51
C GLY A 110 -2.83 5.65 -3.86
N THR A 111 -3.20 6.65 -4.67
CA THR A 111 -2.30 7.76 -5.01
C THR A 111 -1.89 8.55 -3.77
N MET A 112 -2.83 8.83 -2.85
CA MET A 112 -2.53 9.45 -1.56
C MET A 112 -1.50 8.63 -0.75
N VAL A 113 -1.72 7.33 -0.61
CA VAL A 113 -0.87 6.44 0.19
C VAL A 113 0.54 6.33 -0.40
N ILE A 114 0.67 6.26 -1.73
CA ILE A 114 2.00 6.14 -2.34
C ILE A 114 2.79 7.45 -2.24
N GLU A 115 2.14 8.60 -2.41
CA GLU A 115 2.78 9.90 -2.28
C GLU A 115 3.22 10.13 -0.84
N PHE A 116 2.34 9.79 0.12
CA PHE A 116 2.66 9.77 1.54
C PHE A 116 3.85 8.85 1.84
N SER A 117 3.81 7.60 1.37
CA SER A 117 4.87 6.62 1.58
C SER A 117 6.19 7.06 0.94
N ALA A 118 6.15 7.67 -0.25
CA ALA A 118 7.33 8.16 -0.94
C ALA A 118 7.97 9.36 -0.22
N LYS A 119 7.15 10.28 0.29
CA LYS A 119 7.59 11.40 1.14
C LYS A 119 8.24 10.89 2.43
N LEU A 120 7.63 9.88 3.07
CA LEU A 120 8.11 9.29 4.31
C LEU A 120 9.42 8.49 4.13
N VAL A 121 9.50 7.69 3.07
CA VAL A 121 10.59 6.72 2.88
C VAL A 121 11.83 7.38 2.30
N PHE A 122 11.69 8.31 1.36
CA PHE A 122 12.85 8.90 0.66
C PHE A 122 12.64 10.36 0.28
N SER A 123 11.82 11.10 1.04
CA SER A 123 11.52 12.53 0.84
C SER A 123 11.20 12.89 -0.61
N HIS A 124 10.42 12.05 -1.29
CA HIS A 124 10.03 12.31 -2.67
C HIS A 124 9.15 13.56 -2.76
N ASP A 125 9.48 14.45 -3.68
CA ASP A 125 8.59 15.54 -4.11
C ASP A 125 7.93 15.13 -5.44
N PRO A 126 6.59 14.96 -5.47
CA PRO A 126 5.84 14.65 -6.68
C PRO A 126 6.12 15.61 -7.85
N LYS A 127 6.54 16.86 -7.57
CA LYS A 127 6.84 17.87 -8.61
C LYS A 127 8.17 17.62 -9.34
N GLN A 128 9.06 16.80 -8.79
CA GLN A 128 10.39 16.54 -9.37
C GLN A 128 10.39 15.44 -10.45
N SER A 129 9.28 14.72 -10.62
CA SER A 129 9.16 13.62 -11.60
C SER A 129 8.06 13.92 -12.61
N SER A 130 8.35 13.74 -13.90
CA SER A 130 7.35 13.82 -14.97
C SER A 130 6.32 12.69 -14.93
N ASN A 131 6.66 11.55 -14.31
CA ASN A 131 5.74 10.44 -14.11
C ASN A 131 5.25 10.43 -12.67
N LYS A 132 3.94 10.35 -12.45
CA LYS A 132 3.36 10.15 -11.12
C LYS A 132 3.64 8.73 -10.65
N LEU A 133 4.22 8.58 -9.47
CA LEU A 133 4.48 7.27 -8.87
C LEU A 133 3.19 6.45 -8.73
N GLY A 134 2.06 7.08 -8.39
CA GLY A 134 0.75 6.44 -8.32
C GLY A 134 0.34 5.73 -9.60
N ASP A 135 0.50 6.37 -10.76
CA ASP A 135 0.13 5.77 -12.05
C ASP A 135 1.00 4.55 -12.38
N LEU A 136 2.30 4.63 -12.08
CA LEU A 136 3.24 3.53 -12.31
C LEU A 136 2.90 2.31 -11.44
N PHE A 137 2.59 2.53 -10.15
CA PHE A 137 2.26 1.46 -9.22
C PHE A 137 0.87 0.87 -9.46
N PHE A 138 -0.13 1.70 -9.76
CA PHE A 138 -1.46 1.22 -10.13
C PHE A 138 -1.42 0.34 -11.38
N SER A 139 -0.68 0.78 -12.41
CA SER A 139 -0.46 -0.03 -13.63
C SER A 139 0.30 -1.33 -13.34
N PHE A 140 1.30 -1.28 -12.46
CA PHE A 140 2.08 -2.44 -12.02
C PHE A 140 1.23 -3.47 -11.30
N VAL A 141 0.51 -3.08 -10.24
CA VAL A 141 -0.39 -3.96 -9.47
C VAL A 141 -1.43 -4.59 -10.37
N ARG A 142 -2.06 -3.78 -11.24
CA ARG A 142 -3.05 -4.28 -12.20
C ARG A 142 -2.45 -5.38 -13.07
N GLY A 143 -1.23 -5.21 -13.58
CA GLY A 143 -0.58 -6.22 -14.42
C GLY A 143 -0.03 -7.44 -13.67
N LEU A 144 0.24 -7.33 -12.36
CA LEU A 144 0.66 -8.46 -11.53
C LEU A 144 -0.46 -9.50 -11.37
N LEU A 145 -1.71 -9.05 -11.36
CA LEU A 145 -2.91 -9.90 -11.23
C LEU A 145 -3.31 -10.59 -12.55
N PHE A 146 -2.63 -10.34 -13.66
CA PHE A 146 -2.88 -11.01 -14.95
C PHE A 146 -1.83 -12.10 -15.22
N VAL A 147 -2.21 -13.06 -16.07
CA VAL A 147 -1.34 -14.15 -16.51
C VAL A 147 -0.02 -13.56 -17.06
N PRO A 148 1.16 -14.07 -16.64
CA PRO A 148 2.47 -13.53 -17.00
C PRO A 148 2.85 -13.87 -18.46
N LEU A 149 2.04 -13.44 -19.41
CA LEU A 149 2.26 -13.64 -20.85
C LEU A 149 2.89 -12.37 -21.45
N ASN A 150 4.12 -12.48 -21.92
CA ASN A 150 4.85 -11.38 -22.56
C ASN A 150 4.45 -11.19 -24.03
N ILE A 151 3.15 -11.03 -24.28
CA ILE A 151 2.60 -10.86 -25.62
C ILE A 151 2.30 -9.36 -25.86
N PRO A 152 2.81 -8.74 -26.94
CA PRO A 152 2.48 -7.37 -27.31
C PRO A 152 0.96 -7.16 -27.38
N GLY A 153 0.46 -6.08 -26.76
CA GLY A 153 -0.98 -5.80 -26.66
C GLY A 153 -1.64 -6.29 -25.36
N THR A 154 -0.96 -7.12 -24.56
CA THR A 154 -1.43 -7.50 -23.21
C THR A 154 -0.98 -6.50 -22.14
N ILE A 155 -1.52 -6.62 -20.92
CA ILE A 155 -1.22 -5.72 -19.78
C ILE A 155 0.19 -5.97 -19.21
N TYR A 156 0.74 -7.17 -19.39
CA TYR A 156 1.98 -7.59 -18.75
C TYR A 156 3.25 -6.86 -19.26
N PRO A 157 3.48 -6.66 -20.58
CA PRO A 157 4.59 -5.83 -21.06
C PRO A 157 4.55 -4.39 -20.53
N LYS A 158 3.35 -3.81 -20.40
CA LYS A 158 3.15 -2.47 -19.82
C LYS A 158 3.55 -2.45 -18.35
N CYS A 159 3.11 -3.44 -17.57
CA CYS A 159 3.51 -3.61 -16.17
C CYS A 159 5.04 -3.66 -15.99
N LEU A 160 5.75 -4.43 -16.82
CA LEU A 160 7.22 -4.49 -16.77
C LEU A 160 7.89 -3.15 -17.15
N LYS A 161 7.30 -2.40 -18.09
CA LYS A 161 7.78 -1.05 -18.45
C LYS A 161 7.59 -0.06 -17.30
N ASP A 162 6.42 -0.07 -16.68
CA ASP A 162 6.09 0.87 -15.59
C ASP A 162 6.89 0.54 -14.32
N ARG A 163 7.12 -0.74 -14.03
CA ARG A 163 8.06 -1.16 -12.98
C ARG A 163 9.47 -0.63 -13.22
N ARG A 164 10.00 -0.76 -14.45
CA ARG A 164 11.33 -0.23 -14.79
C ARG A 164 11.41 1.29 -14.59
N LYS A 165 10.36 2.02 -14.95
CA LYS A 165 10.28 3.47 -14.69
C LYS A 165 10.27 3.78 -13.19
N ALA A 166 9.45 3.08 -12.40
CA ALA A 166 9.40 3.27 -10.95
C ALA A 166 10.77 3.02 -10.29
N LEU A 167 11.42 1.90 -10.64
CA LEU A 167 12.77 1.59 -10.18
C LEU A 167 13.80 2.64 -10.62
N SER A 168 13.64 3.24 -11.80
CA SER A 168 14.56 4.29 -12.27
C SER A 168 14.45 5.58 -11.46
N ILE A 169 13.25 5.95 -10.99
CA ILE A 169 13.03 7.11 -10.13
C ILE A 169 13.72 6.87 -8.78
N ILE A 170 13.46 5.72 -8.16
CA ILE A 170 14.05 5.33 -6.88
C ILE A 170 15.58 5.27 -6.99
N ARG A 171 16.10 4.60 -8.03
CA ARG A 171 17.55 4.49 -8.28
C ARG A 171 18.21 5.85 -8.41
N ARG A 172 17.60 6.80 -9.13
CA ARG A 172 18.13 8.15 -9.26
C ARG A 172 18.29 8.80 -7.88
N THR A 173 17.23 8.78 -7.07
CA THR A 173 17.28 9.38 -5.73
C THR A 173 18.33 8.72 -4.83
N VAL A 174 18.44 7.39 -4.85
CA VAL A 174 19.46 6.66 -4.07
C VAL A 174 20.87 7.05 -4.51
N LYS A 175 21.15 7.08 -5.82
CA LYS A 175 22.46 7.45 -6.37
C LYS A 175 22.84 8.90 -6.08
N ASP A 176 21.90 9.82 -6.23
CA ASP A 176 22.13 11.25 -5.96
C ASP A 176 22.49 11.45 -4.48
N ARG A 177 21.83 10.73 -3.57
CA ARG A 177 22.14 10.78 -2.14
C ARG A 177 23.48 10.16 -1.80
N LEU A 178 23.82 9.01 -2.39
CA LEU A 178 25.14 8.40 -2.17
C LEU A 178 26.28 9.32 -2.64
N SER A 179 26.07 10.02 -3.76
CA SER A 179 27.04 10.95 -4.34
C SER A 179 27.12 12.29 -3.58
N SER A 180 26.22 12.55 -2.63
CA SER A 180 26.09 13.84 -1.96
C SER A 180 27.11 14.12 -0.84
N HIS A 181 28.16 13.29 -0.71
CA HIS A 181 29.25 13.44 0.27
C HIS A 181 28.77 13.60 1.73
N GLY A 182 27.78 12.80 2.14
CA GLY A 182 27.25 12.82 3.51
C GLY A 182 26.12 13.82 3.76
N ARG A 183 25.75 14.65 2.76
CA ARG A 183 24.59 15.56 2.86
C ARG A 183 23.25 14.82 2.95
N TRP A 184 23.20 13.53 2.65
CA TRP A 184 22.03 12.69 2.89
C TRP A 184 21.59 12.69 4.37
N ARG A 185 22.51 12.95 5.32
CA ARG A 185 22.20 13.10 6.77
C ARG A 185 21.29 14.28 7.09
N LEU A 186 21.12 15.22 6.14
CA LEU A 186 20.21 16.36 6.28
C LEU A 186 18.75 15.98 6.08
N HIS A 187 18.48 14.81 5.47
CA HIS A 187 17.13 14.28 5.38
C HIS A 187 16.84 13.41 6.61
N ASP A 188 15.72 13.69 7.26
CA ASP A 188 15.18 12.81 8.30
C ASP A 188 14.08 11.92 7.68
N ASP A 189 14.51 10.92 6.90
CA ASP A 189 13.65 9.92 6.27
C ASP A 189 14.28 8.53 6.33
N PHE A 190 13.48 7.50 6.00
CA PHE A 190 13.89 6.10 6.16
C PHE A 190 15.15 5.77 5.38
N LEU A 191 15.26 6.24 4.14
CA LEU A 191 16.43 6.02 3.31
C LEU A 191 17.69 6.58 3.98
N SER A 192 17.63 7.79 4.54
CA SER A 192 18.78 8.35 5.26
C SER A 192 19.16 7.55 6.51
N HIS A 193 18.20 6.98 7.23
CA HIS A 193 18.49 6.09 8.36
C HIS A 193 19.13 4.76 7.91
N VAL A 194 18.61 4.14 6.84
CA VAL A 194 19.21 2.93 6.25
C VAL A 194 20.62 3.20 5.71
N MET A 195 20.86 4.36 5.11
CA MET A 195 22.18 4.78 4.62
C MET A 195 23.22 4.95 5.74
N GLN A 196 22.82 5.28 6.98
CA GLN A 196 23.74 5.29 8.14
C GLN A 196 24.28 3.90 8.45
N GLU A 197 23.43 2.89 8.27
CA GLU A 197 23.77 1.50 8.58
C GLU A 197 24.51 0.81 7.43
N MET A 198 24.48 1.33 6.20
CA MET A 198 25.24 0.80 5.06
C MET A 198 26.74 0.66 5.34
N ASN A 199 27.32 1.59 6.10
CA ASN A 199 28.76 1.53 6.43
C ASN A 199 29.08 0.44 7.47
N LYS A 200 28.07 -0.09 8.16
CA LYS A 200 28.21 -1.12 9.19
C LYS A 200 27.82 -2.51 8.67
N GLU A 201 26.88 -2.57 7.73
CA GLU A 201 26.26 -3.81 7.26
C GLU A 201 26.55 -4.06 5.78
N LYS A 202 27.35 -5.10 5.48
CA LYS A 202 27.79 -5.42 4.11
C LYS A 202 26.66 -5.82 3.16
N PHE A 203 25.50 -6.24 3.66
CA PHE A 203 24.37 -6.66 2.83
C PHE A 203 23.53 -5.49 2.30
N LEU A 204 23.63 -4.29 2.90
CA LEU A 204 22.91 -3.09 2.50
C LEU A 204 23.55 -2.47 1.24
N THR A 205 23.40 -3.16 0.11
CA THR A 205 23.87 -2.70 -1.21
C THR A 205 22.92 -1.67 -1.82
N GLU A 206 23.41 -0.92 -2.83
CA GLU A 206 22.59 0.03 -3.60
C GLU A 206 21.34 -0.65 -4.17
N ASP A 207 21.50 -1.80 -4.83
CA ASP A 207 20.39 -2.53 -5.42
C ASP A 207 19.41 -3.06 -4.37
N PHE A 208 19.90 -3.51 -3.21
CA PHE A 208 19.03 -3.93 -2.10
C PHE A 208 18.16 -2.78 -1.61
N MET A 209 18.71 -1.58 -1.40
CA MET A 209 17.93 -0.41 -1.00
C MET A 209 16.87 -0.03 -2.02
N ILE A 210 17.20 -0.09 -3.31
CA ILE A 210 16.24 0.21 -4.38
C ILE A 210 15.07 -0.77 -4.34
N GLN A 211 15.35 -2.07 -4.15
CA GLN A 211 14.29 -3.08 -4.02
C GLN A 211 13.50 -2.91 -2.72
N LEU A 212 14.15 -2.58 -1.61
CA LEU A 212 13.52 -2.34 -0.32
C LEU A 212 12.52 -1.17 -0.40
N ILE A 213 12.93 -0.03 -0.96
CA ILE A 213 12.04 1.13 -1.15
C ILE A 213 10.88 0.76 -2.06
N PHE A 214 11.15 0.08 -3.18
CA PHE A 214 10.08 -0.36 -4.09
C PHE A 214 9.08 -1.28 -3.39
N GLY A 215 9.56 -2.24 -2.60
CA GLY A 215 8.75 -3.16 -1.81
C GLY A 215 7.90 -2.46 -0.76
N LEU A 216 8.49 -1.50 -0.02
CA LEU A 216 7.78 -0.71 0.99
C LEU A 216 6.64 0.12 0.38
N LEU A 217 6.87 0.74 -0.79
CA LEU A 217 5.82 1.47 -1.51
C LEU A 217 4.73 0.53 -2.03
N PHE A 218 5.10 -0.66 -2.50
CA PHE A 218 4.15 -1.64 -3.04
C PHE A 218 3.21 -2.17 -1.95
N VAL A 219 3.77 -2.59 -0.81
CA VAL A 219 2.99 -3.19 0.28
C VAL A 219 2.05 -2.19 0.94
N SER A 220 2.46 -0.92 1.08
CA SER A 220 1.61 0.11 1.68
C SER A 220 0.48 0.52 0.75
N PHE A 221 0.76 0.69 -0.54
CA PHE A 221 -0.18 1.18 -1.53
C PHE A 221 -1.43 0.29 -1.67
N ASP A 222 -1.26 -0.99 -2.01
CA ASP A 222 -2.42 -1.82 -2.41
C ASP A 222 -3.27 -2.22 -1.20
N SER A 223 -2.62 -2.52 -0.07
CA SER A 223 -3.33 -2.92 1.16
C SER A 223 -4.18 -1.80 1.75
N VAL A 224 -3.61 -0.59 1.92
CA VAL A 224 -4.32 0.54 2.54
C VAL A 224 -5.40 1.10 1.62
N SER A 225 -5.14 1.20 0.31
CA SER A 225 -6.15 1.65 -0.65
C SER A 225 -7.34 0.70 -0.73
N MET A 226 -7.09 -0.61 -0.70
CA MET A 226 -8.16 -1.61 -0.62
C MET A 226 -8.95 -1.49 0.69
N ALA A 227 -8.26 -1.37 1.83
CA ALA A 227 -8.90 -1.24 3.14
C ALA A 227 -9.82 -0.01 3.22
N LEU A 228 -9.35 1.15 2.73
CA LEU A 228 -10.15 2.38 2.69
C LEU A 228 -11.34 2.25 1.74
N THR A 229 -11.15 1.63 0.58
CA THR A 229 -12.23 1.42 -0.39
C THR A 229 -13.34 0.56 0.21
N LEU A 230 -12.96 -0.55 0.86
CA LEU A 230 -13.92 -1.45 1.49
C LEU A 230 -14.60 -0.81 2.71
N ALA A 231 -13.85 -0.08 3.54
CA ALA A 231 -14.43 0.64 4.67
C ALA A 231 -15.48 1.66 4.23
N LEU A 232 -15.21 2.44 3.17
CA LEU A 232 -16.18 3.40 2.64
C LEU A 232 -17.40 2.71 2.03
N MET A 233 -17.20 1.60 1.31
CA MET A 233 -18.30 0.79 0.76
C MET A 233 -19.19 0.22 1.87
N PHE A 234 -18.60 -0.39 2.90
CA PHE A 234 -19.37 -0.93 4.03
C PHE A 234 -20.07 0.15 4.85
N LEU A 235 -19.48 1.33 5.01
CA LEU A 235 -20.13 2.47 5.68
C LEU A 235 -21.31 3.01 4.89
N GLU A 236 -21.21 3.06 3.55
CA GLU A 236 -22.31 3.49 2.68
C GLU A 236 -23.51 2.53 2.76
N GLU A 237 -23.25 1.22 2.82
CA GLU A 237 -24.27 0.19 3.02
C GLU A 237 -24.86 0.17 4.45
N ASN A 238 -24.21 0.82 5.42
CA ASN A 238 -24.61 0.79 6.84
C ASN A 238 -24.76 2.21 7.44
N PRO A 239 -25.86 2.93 7.14
CA PRO A 239 -26.06 4.32 7.58
C PRO A 239 -26.00 4.53 9.09
N ARG A 240 -26.38 3.51 9.90
CA ARG A 240 -26.29 3.58 11.36
C ARG A 240 -24.83 3.67 11.84
N ALA A 241 -23.95 2.85 11.26
CA ALA A 241 -22.54 2.89 11.58
C ALA A 241 -21.91 4.20 11.10
N LEU A 242 -22.32 4.71 9.94
CA LEU A 242 -21.87 6.02 9.46
C LEU A 242 -22.28 7.16 10.41
N GLN A 243 -23.51 7.13 10.93
CA GLN A 243 -23.98 8.13 11.90
C GLN A 243 -23.18 8.05 13.21
N GLU A 244 -22.99 6.85 13.76
CA GLU A 244 -22.22 6.68 15.00
C GLU A 244 -20.75 7.13 14.84
N LEU A 245 -20.14 6.87 13.68
CA LEU A 245 -18.81 7.37 13.33
C LEU A 245 -18.77 8.91 13.26
N ALA A 246 -19.80 9.52 12.66
CA ALA A 246 -19.92 10.98 12.59
C ALA A 246 -20.08 11.60 13.98
N ASP A 247 -20.92 11.00 14.84
CA ASP A 247 -21.17 11.46 16.21
C ASP A 247 -19.88 11.37 17.06
N GLU A 248 -19.11 10.28 16.93
CA GLU A 248 -17.80 10.12 17.57
C GLU A 248 -16.85 11.27 17.17
N HIS A 249 -16.69 11.52 15.87
CA HIS A 249 -15.79 12.55 15.38
C HIS A 249 -16.26 13.98 15.71
N GLU A 250 -17.56 14.25 15.69
CA GLU A 250 -18.13 15.55 16.06
C GLU A 250 -17.92 15.83 17.56
N SER A 251 -18.09 14.84 18.42
CA SER A 251 -17.81 14.94 19.86
C SER A 251 -16.35 15.33 20.13
N ILE A 252 -15.41 14.70 19.41
CA ILE A 252 -13.97 15.03 19.51
C ILE A 252 -13.72 16.48 19.07
N ILE A 253 -14.31 16.90 17.95
CA ILE A 253 -14.13 18.28 17.43
C ILE A 253 -14.71 19.31 18.41
N LYS A 254 -15.88 19.06 19.01
CA LYS A 254 -16.52 19.96 19.99
C LYS A 254 -15.68 20.18 21.24
N GLN A 255 -14.81 19.23 21.61
CA GLN A 255 -13.91 19.35 22.76
C GLN A 255 -12.65 20.17 22.46
N ARG A 256 -12.42 20.58 21.21
CA ARG A 256 -11.23 21.36 20.83
C ARG A 256 -11.36 22.81 21.30
N ALA A 257 -10.33 23.28 22.01
CA ALA A 257 -10.22 24.69 22.38
C ALA A 257 -9.92 25.61 21.18
N ILE A 258 -9.19 25.09 20.19
CA ILE A 258 -8.81 25.83 18.97
C ILE A 258 -9.43 25.13 17.77
N SER A 259 -10.29 25.86 17.05
CA SER A 259 -10.83 25.37 15.78
C SER A 259 -9.72 25.20 14.75
N ASN A 260 -9.78 24.12 13.96
CA ASN A 260 -8.77 23.74 12.94
C ASN A 260 -7.36 23.41 13.45
N SER A 261 -7.18 23.08 14.73
CA SER A 261 -5.90 22.52 15.20
C SER A 261 -5.59 21.17 14.51
N PRO A 262 -4.29 20.82 14.34
CA PRO A 262 -3.90 19.49 13.87
C PRO A 262 -4.44 18.38 14.76
N ILE A 263 -4.65 17.19 14.19
CA ILE A 263 -5.07 16.01 14.94
C ILE A 263 -3.98 15.64 15.93
N THR A 264 -4.35 15.53 17.20
CA THR A 264 -3.41 15.15 18.25
C THR A 264 -3.39 13.65 18.49
N TRP A 265 -2.30 13.14 19.05
CA TRP A 265 -2.20 11.73 19.44
C TRP A 265 -3.25 11.32 20.48
N LYS A 266 -3.67 12.27 21.34
CA LYS A 266 -4.73 12.05 22.32
C LYS A 266 -6.07 11.82 21.61
N GLU A 267 -6.41 12.66 20.63
CA GLU A 267 -7.65 12.52 19.86
C GLU A 267 -7.68 11.24 19.04
N TYR A 268 -6.58 10.89 18.36
CA TYR A 268 -6.46 9.62 17.63
C TYR A 268 -6.76 8.40 18.52
N LYS A 269 -6.29 8.42 19.78
CA LYS A 269 -6.58 7.36 20.76
C LYS A 269 -8.02 7.37 21.29
N SER A 270 -8.73 8.48 21.12
CA SER A 270 -10.12 8.65 21.57
C SER A 270 -11.14 8.31 20.47
N MET A 271 -10.79 7.46 19.52
CA MET A 271 -11.66 7.03 18.41
C MET A 271 -11.98 5.51 18.47
N PRO A 272 -12.62 5.02 19.55
CA PRO A 272 -12.88 3.58 19.73
C PRO A 272 -13.81 2.99 18.67
N PHE A 273 -14.84 3.71 18.23
CA PHE A 273 -15.78 3.23 17.22
C PHE A 273 -15.13 3.23 15.83
N THR A 274 -14.33 4.25 15.49
CA THR A 274 -13.50 4.24 14.28
C THR A 274 -12.64 2.98 14.20
N LEU A 275 -12.04 2.55 15.32
CA LEU A 275 -11.24 1.34 15.37
C LEU A 275 -12.09 0.07 15.14
N GLN A 276 -13.32 0.02 15.65
CA GLN A 276 -14.26 -1.08 15.36
C GLN A 276 -14.60 -1.14 13.87
N VAL A 277 -14.88 0.00 13.24
CA VAL A 277 -15.12 0.09 11.79
C VAL A 277 -13.92 -0.43 11.00
N ILE A 278 -12.70 -0.03 11.39
CA ILE A 278 -11.47 -0.52 10.75
C ILE A 278 -11.36 -2.04 10.88
N HIS A 279 -11.52 -2.58 12.10
CA HIS A 279 -11.41 -4.01 12.35
C HIS A 279 -12.46 -4.81 11.58
N GLU A 280 -13.71 -4.34 11.56
CA GLU A 280 -14.80 -5.01 10.86
C GLU A 280 -14.61 -4.96 9.35
N SER A 281 -14.12 -3.83 8.83
CA SER A 281 -13.78 -3.69 7.40
C SER A 281 -12.66 -4.66 6.99
N LEU A 282 -11.65 -4.85 7.84
CA LEU A 282 -10.58 -5.83 7.60
C LEU A 282 -11.09 -7.27 7.70
N ARG A 283 -11.98 -7.56 8.67
CA ARG A 283 -12.58 -8.88 8.89
C ARG A 283 -13.44 -9.30 7.70
N LEU A 284 -14.29 -8.41 7.21
CA LEU A 284 -15.18 -8.66 6.06
C LEU A 284 -14.42 -8.60 4.73
N GLY A 285 -13.48 -7.66 4.62
CA GLY A 285 -12.76 -7.39 3.39
C GLY A 285 -11.75 -8.47 3.00
N ASN A 286 -11.22 -9.20 3.98
CA ASN A 286 -10.23 -10.27 3.78
C ASN A 286 -9.17 -9.94 2.72
N ILE A 287 -8.52 -8.78 2.87
CA ILE A 287 -7.69 -8.13 1.83
C ILE A 287 -6.53 -9.02 1.35
N SER A 288 -6.05 -9.92 2.20
CA SER A 288 -5.01 -10.90 1.87
C SER A 288 -5.47 -12.30 2.28
N PRO A 289 -6.32 -12.95 1.46
CA PRO A 289 -6.98 -14.21 1.84
C PRO A 289 -6.01 -15.39 1.93
N GLU A 290 -4.87 -15.31 1.25
CA GLU A 290 -3.98 -16.45 1.08
C GLU A 290 -2.53 -16.05 1.34
N LEU A 291 -1.84 -16.92 2.09
CA LEU A 291 -0.42 -16.81 2.36
C LEU A 291 0.27 -18.04 1.80
N PHE A 292 1.02 -17.86 0.71
CA PHE A 292 1.77 -18.96 0.14
C PHE A 292 2.91 -19.38 1.08
N ARG A 293 3.02 -20.69 1.29
CA ARG A 293 4.10 -21.33 2.03
C ARG A 293 4.62 -22.49 1.20
N ARG A 294 5.93 -22.69 1.23
CA ARG A 294 6.60 -23.84 0.65
C ARG A 294 7.23 -24.65 1.76
N THR A 295 6.83 -25.91 1.88
CA THR A 295 7.47 -26.83 2.80
C THR A 295 8.90 -27.11 2.35
N LYS A 296 9.86 -27.04 3.28
CA LYS A 296 11.27 -27.36 3.01
C LYS A 296 11.57 -28.85 3.24
N THR A 297 10.71 -29.51 4.00
CA THR A 297 10.74 -30.92 4.35
C THR A 297 9.32 -31.47 4.22
N GLU A 298 9.20 -32.79 4.24
CA GLU A 298 7.90 -33.44 4.41
C GLU A 298 7.28 -33.04 5.75
N VAL A 299 5.96 -32.86 5.79
CA VAL A 299 5.17 -32.48 6.97
C VAL A 299 3.95 -33.39 7.01
N GLU A 300 3.70 -34.03 8.15
CA GLU A 300 2.50 -34.82 8.44
C GLU A 300 1.43 -33.99 9.16
#